data_AF-A0A938FNT7-F1
#
_entry.id   AF-A0A938FNT7-F1
#
_cell.length_a   1.000
_cell.length_b   1.000
_cell.length_c   1.000
_cell.angle_alpha   90.00
_cell.angle_beta   90.00
_cell.angle_gamma   90.00
#
_symmetry.space_group_name_H-M   'P 1'
#
loop_
_entity.id
_entity.type
_entity.pdbx_description
1 polymer ?
#
loop_
_entity_poly.entity_id
_entity_poly.type
_entity_poly.pdbx_seq_one_letter_code
_entity_poly.pdbx_strand_id
1 'polypeptide(L)' 'MNEFILQNLNLPRENTTEPLLYVRSDGDVQVVGEQAVLRKGAELSFDTSFGVFAAGRWRRLTKIHDLA' A
#
# COMPACT_ATOMS: atom_id res chain seq x y z
N MET A 1 10.74 11.28 20.31
CA MET A 1 11.10 10.44 19.15
C MET A 1 10.34 11.03 17.98
N ASN A 2 11.02 11.57 16.97
CA ASN A 2 10.30 12.11 15.80
C ASN A 2 9.97 10.93 14.89
N GLU A 3 8.69 10.69 14.68
CA GLU A 3 8.21 9.74 13.69
C GLU A 3 8.21 10.42 12.32
N PHE A 4 8.78 9.75 11.33
CA PHE A 4 8.80 10.21 9.95
C PHE A 4 8.10 9.19 9.06
N ILE A 5 7.09 9.65 8.34
CA ILE A 5 6.38 8.81 7.37
C ILE A 5 7.23 8.70 6.11
N LEU A 6 7.70 7.49 5.80
CA LEU A 6 8.47 7.21 4.59
C LEU A 6 7.57 6.80 3.41
N GLN A 7 6.43 6.17 3.70
CA GLN A 7 5.45 5.73 2.71
C GLN A 7 4.07 5.64 3.37
N ASN A 8 3.03 6.02 2.61
CA ASN A 8 1.64 5.73 2.95
C ASN A 8 1.09 4.73 1.94
N LEU A 9 0.33 3.75 2.44
CA LEU A 9 -0.49 2.89 1.58
C LEU A 9 -1.71 3.68 1.14
N ASN A 10 -1.88 3.82 -0.18
CA ASN A 10 -3.00 4.54 -0.77
C ASN A 10 -3.89 3.55 -1.51
N LEU A 11 -5.21 3.63 -1.26
CA LEU A 11 -6.19 2.89 -2.03
C LEU A 11 -6.51 3.64 -3.33
N PRO A 12 -6.78 2.93 -4.43
CA PRO A 12 -7.29 3.56 -5.63
C PRO A 12 -8.67 4.17 -5.37
N ARG A 13 -8.91 5.34 -5.94
CA ARG A 13 -10.23 6.01 -5.94
C ARG A 13 -11.02 5.57 -7.16
N GLU A 14 -12.31 5.89 -7.18
CA GLU A 14 -13.22 5.51 -8.29
C GLU A 14 -12.70 5.93 -9.68
N ASN A 15 -11.97 7.05 -9.77
CA ASN A 15 -11.44 7.58 -11.02
C ASN A 15 -9.95 7.27 -11.26
N THR A 16 -9.33 6.40 -10.44
CA THR A 16 -7.94 5.99 -10.65
C THR A 16 -7.85 5.15 -11.92
N THR A 17 -7.10 5.65 -12.92
CA THR A 17 -6.97 5.00 -14.24
C THR A 17 -6.25 3.66 -14.17
N GLU A 18 -5.33 3.48 -13.22
CA GLU A 18 -4.48 2.29 -13.09
C GLU A 18 -4.55 1.72 -11.66
N PRO A 19 -5.72 1.22 -11.22
CA PRO A 19 -5.93 0.84 -9.82
C PRO A 19 -5.04 -0.32 -9.36
N LEU A 20 -4.65 -1.20 -10.28
CA LEU A 20 -3.77 -2.35 -10.01
C LEU A 20 -2.32 -1.98 -9.69
N LEU A 21 -1.91 -0.72 -9.90
CA LEU A 21 -0.63 -0.23 -9.42
C LEU A 21 -0.62 0.01 -7.91
N TYR A 22 -1.79 0.09 -7.29
CA TYR A 22 -1.96 0.38 -5.86
C TYR A 22 -2.28 -0.89 -5.08
N VAL A 23 -3.29 -1.65 -5.51
CA VAL A 23 -3.75 -2.85 -4.78
C VAL A 23 -4.21 -3.93 -5.74
N ARG A 24 -4.18 -5.18 -5.28
CA ARG A 24 -4.88 -6.32 -5.91
C ARG A 24 -5.85 -6.90 -4.90
N SER A 25 -7.09 -7.15 -5.31
CA SER A 25 -8.11 -7.74 -4.43
C SER A 25 -8.57 -9.09 -4.97
N ASP A 26 -8.88 -9.99 -4.06
CA ASP A 26 -9.59 -11.24 -4.33
C ASP A 26 -10.80 -11.38 -3.41
N GLY A 27 -11.92 -11.90 -3.94
CA GLY A 27 -13.19 -11.96 -3.21
C GLY A 27 -13.91 -10.62 -3.03
N ASP A 28 -14.75 -10.53 -1.99
CA ASP A 28 -15.60 -9.36 -1.70
C ASP A 28 -14.83 -8.32 -0.87
N VAL A 29 -14.24 -7.36 -1.59
CA VAL A 29 -13.55 -6.18 -1.05
C VAL A 29 -14.26 -4.92 -1.52
N GLN A 30 -14.56 -4.03 -0.57
CA GLN A 30 -15.16 -2.73 -0.85
C GLN A 30 -14.22 -1.61 -0.43
N VAL A 31 -13.95 -0.66 -1.32
CA VAL A 31 -13.20 0.56 -0.99
C VAL A 31 -14.18 1.68 -0.69
N VAL A 32 -14.06 2.29 0.49
CA VAL A 32 -14.90 3.40 0.95
C VAL A 32 -14.00 4.54 1.41
N GLY A 33 -13.85 5.55 0.54
CA GLY A 33 -12.90 6.64 0.77
C GLY A 33 -11.46 6.13 0.84
N GLU A 34 -10.82 6.28 2.00
CA GLU A 34 -9.44 5.82 2.25
C GLU A 34 -9.38 4.47 2.99
N GLN A 35 -10.51 3.79 3.13
CA GLN A 35 -10.63 2.52 3.84
C GLN A 35 -11.01 1.38 2.89
N ALA A 36 -10.53 0.16 3.20
CA ALA A 36 -10.97 -1.06 2.54
C ALA A 36 -11.69 -1.97 3.55
N VAL A 37 -12.86 -2.47 3.19
CA VAL A 37 -13.67 -3.40 3.96
C VAL A 37 -13.59 -4.76 3.28
N LEU A 38 -13.02 -5.74 3.97
CA LEU A 38 -12.89 -7.12 3.49
C LEU A 38 -13.95 -7.99 4.16
N ARG A 39 -14.72 -8.76 3.37
CA ARG A 39 -15.59 -9.81 3.90
C ARG A 39 -14.80 -11.09 4.18
N LYS A 40 -15.42 -12.03 4.89
CA LYS A 40 -14.80 -13.32 5.23
C LYS A 40 -14.32 -14.03 3.96
N GLY A 41 -13.03 -14.34 3.90
CA GLY A 41 -12.40 -15.03 2.77
C GLY A 41 -11.93 -14.10 1.64
N ALA A 42 -12.12 -12.79 1.75
CA ALA A 42 -11.55 -11.82 0.82
C ALA A 42 -10.10 -11.49 1.18
N GLU A 43 -9.31 -11.10 0.19
CA GLU A 43 -7.91 -10.70 0.30
C GLU A 43 -7.68 -9.33 -0.35
N LEU A 44 -6.80 -8.54 0.24
CA LEU A 44 -6.27 -7.31 -0.34
C LEU A 44 -4.74 -7.33 -0.22
N SER A 45 -4.06 -7.33 -1.36
CA SER A 45 -2.60 -7.36 -1.47
C SER A 45 -2.05 -6.01 -1.95
N PHE A 46 -0.97 -5.58 -1.30
CA PHE A 46 -0.21 -4.37 -1.64
C PHE A 46 1.12 -4.71 -2.32
N ASP A 47 1.32 -5.94 -2.80
CA ASP A 47 2.48 -6.31 -3.63
C ASP A 47 2.31 -5.75 -5.06
N THR A 48 2.44 -4.43 -5.15
CA THR A 48 2.18 -3.61 -6.33
C THR A 48 3.21 -2.49 -6.40
N SER A 49 3.27 -1.80 -7.54
CA SER A 49 4.25 -0.74 -7.79
C SER A 49 4.22 0.39 -6.76
N PHE A 50 3.04 0.77 -6.25
CA PHE A 50 2.87 1.81 -5.23
C PHE A 50 2.51 1.28 -3.84
N GLY A 51 2.09 0.01 -3.73
CA GLY A 51 1.79 -0.63 -2.45
C GLY A 51 3.02 -1.18 -1.74
N VAL A 52 4.06 -1.58 -2.46
CA VAL A 52 5.26 -2.18 -1.87
C VAL A 52 6.22 -1.13 -1.32
N PHE A 53 6.89 -1.42 -0.21
CA PHE A 53 7.99 -0.59 0.30
C PHE A 53 9.33 -1.01 -0.33
N ALA A 54 9.98 -0.11 -1.05
CA ALA A 54 11.22 -0.37 -1.78
C ALA A 54 12.47 -0.43 -0.86
N ALA A 55 12.48 -1.32 0.14
CA ALA A 55 13.50 -1.42 1.19
C ALA A 55 14.95 -1.45 0.66
N GLY A 56 15.19 -2.18 -0.43
CA GLY A 56 16.51 -2.28 -1.04
C GLY A 56 17.06 -0.94 -1.54
N ARG A 57 16.21 0.00 -1.98
CA ARG A 57 16.64 1.34 -2.39
C ARG A 57 16.96 2.21 -1.19
N TRP A 58 16.11 2.18 -0.17
CA TRP A 58 16.32 2.89 1.08
C TRP A 58 17.66 2.50 1.73
N ARG A 59 17.94 1.19 1.83
CA ARG A 59 19.22 0.69 2.37
C ARG A 59 20.44 1.15 1.58
N ARG A 60 20.35 1.28 0.25
CA ARG A 60 21.48 1.66 -0.60
C ARG A 60 21.74 3.16 -0.64
N LEU A 61 20.70 3.99 -0.54
CA LEU A 61 20.76 5.42 -0.87
C LEU A 61 20.57 6.33 0.34
N THR A 62 20.22 5.80 1.51
CA THR A 62 19.91 6.59 2.70
C THR A 62 20.62 6.03 3.94
N LYS A 63 20.53 6.76 5.05
CA LYS A 63 21.01 6.32 6.38
C LYS A 63 19.94 5.55 7.18
N ILE A 64 18.81 5.23 6.56
CA ILE A 64 17.73 4.47 7.20
C ILE A 64 18.08 2.99 7.09
N HIS A 65 18.32 2.37 8.24
CA HIS A 65 18.73 0.96 8.33
C HIS A 65 17.63 0.05 8.86
N ASP A 66 16.59 0.64 9.45
CA ASP A 66 15.48 -0.06 10.09
C ASP A 66 14.18 0.75 9.92
N LEU A 67 13.03 0.07 9.97
CA LEU A 67 11.69 0.65 9.93
C LEU A 67 11.02 0.34 11.27
N ALA A 68 10.61 1.38 11.99
CA ALA A 68 9.91 1.26 13.26
C ALA A 68 8.45 0.83 13.09
#